data_AF-A0A1X9PU67-F1
#
_entry.id   AF-A0A1X9PU67-F1
#
_cell.length_a   1.000
_cell.length_b   1.000
_cell.length_c   1.000
_cell.angle_alpha   90.00
_cell.angle_beta   90.00
_cell.angle_gamma   90.00
#
_symmetry.space_group_name_H-M   'P 1'
#
loop_
_entity.id
_entity.type
_entity.pdbx_description
1 polymer ?
#
loop_
_entity_poly.entity_id
_entity_poly.type
_entity_poly.pdbx_seq_one_letter_code
_entity_poly.pdbx_strand_id
1 'polypeptide(L)'
;MKSTKLSGFYKKLIKIVSHFNNKSIAHFSINLISLLGGFFIANALATLPSQTGDWSVVVSGVLVAITELTSKIVYKFYETKNKNLFIITWINNMKIGIIYGFFVDSFKLGS
;
A
#
# COMPACT_ATOMS: atom_id res chain seq x y z
N MET A 1 28.68 39.18 -2.73
CA MET A 1 27.97 38.65 -1.54
C MET A 1 28.62 37.33 -1.12
N LYS A 2 29.25 37.27 0.06
CA LYS A 2 29.98 36.07 0.55
C LYS A 2 29.03 34.87 0.67
N SER A 3 29.40 33.76 0.06
CA SER A 3 28.71 32.47 0.18
C SER A 3 28.88 31.92 1.60
N THR A 4 27.94 32.21 2.49
CA THR A 4 27.82 31.52 3.77
C THR A 4 27.36 30.08 3.55
N LYS A 5 27.84 29.13 4.37
CA LYS A 5 27.45 27.70 4.30
C LYS A 5 25.92 27.52 4.26
N LEU A 6 25.18 28.40 4.93
CA LEU A 6 23.72 28.45 4.95
C LEU A 6 23.11 28.70 3.55
N SER A 7 23.68 29.63 2.78
CA SER A 7 23.19 29.95 1.43
C SER A 7 23.40 28.80 0.44
N GLY A 8 24.47 28.01 0.61
CA GLY A 8 24.72 26.79 -0.14
C GLY A 8 23.71 25.69 0.18
N PHE A 9 23.38 25.51 1.46
CA PHE A 9 22.36 24.57 1.91
C PHE A 9 20.97 24.92 1.36
N TYR A 10 20.59 26.21 1.40
CA TYR A 10 19.33 26.68 0.83
C TYR A 10 19.22 26.40 -0.68
N LYS A 11 20.28 26.68 -1.44
CA LYS A 11 20.31 26.33 -2.87
C LYS A 11 20.21 24.82 -3.12
N LYS A 12 20.81 24.00 -2.25
CA LYS A 12 20.71 22.53 -2.34
C LYS A 12 19.28 22.05 -2.09
N LEU A 13 18.59 22.62 -1.09
CA LEU A 13 17.18 22.32 -0.81
C LEU A 13 16.27 22.66 -1.98
N ILE A 14 16.37 23.88 -2.54
CA ILE A 14 15.55 24.27 -3.70
C ILE A 14 15.81 23.34 -4.88
N LYS A 15 17.08 22.98 -5.11
CA LYS A 15 17.43 22.06 -6.20
C LYS A 15 16.79 20.67 -6.01
N ILE A 16 16.77 20.14 -4.79
CA ILE A 16 16.09 18.88 -4.45
C ILE A 16 14.58 19.00 -4.70
N VAL A 17 13.95 20.06 -4.21
CA VAL A 17 12.50 20.29 -4.38
C VAL A 17 12.14 20.44 -5.86
N SER A 18 12.93 21.18 -6.63
CA SER A 18 12.72 21.35 -8.08
C SER A 18 12.92 20.08 -8.90
N HIS A 19 13.60 19.07 -8.34
CA HIS A 19 13.80 17.79 -8.99
C HIS A 19 12.57 16.87 -8.88
N PHE A 20 11.62 17.17 -7.98
CA PHE A 20 10.35 16.46 -7.92
C PHE A 20 9.49 16.82 -9.13
N ASN A 21 9.48 15.92 -10.11
CA ASN A 21 8.69 16.07 -11.31
C ASN A 21 7.23 15.65 -11.07
N ASN A 22 6.28 16.29 -11.77
CA ASN A 22 4.83 16.04 -11.63
C ASN A 22 4.47 14.56 -11.89
N LYS A 23 5.17 13.90 -12.83
CA LYS A 23 4.99 12.46 -13.11
C LYS A 23 5.34 11.57 -11.91
N SER A 24 6.40 11.88 -11.17
CA SER A 24 6.81 11.10 -9.98
C SER A 24 5.80 11.25 -8.85
N ILE A 25 5.23 12.45 -8.70
CA ILE A 25 4.20 12.74 -7.71
C ILE A 25 2.93 11.96 -8.06
N ALA A 26 2.50 11.96 -9.32
CA ALA A 26 1.32 11.20 -9.75
C ALA A 26 1.48 9.69 -9.51
N HIS A 27 2.63 9.10 -9.83
CA HIS A 27 2.90 7.68 -9.53
C HIS A 27 2.85 7.38 -8.03
N PHE A 28 3.42 8.25 -7.20
CA PHE A 28 3.35 8.12 -5.74
C PHE A 28 1.90 8.21 -5.25
N SER A 29 1.13 9.19 -5.74
CA SER A 29 -0.28 9.35 -5.39
C SER A 29 -1.12 8.13 -5.74
N ILE A 30 -0.91 7.53 -6.92
CA ILE A 30 -1.66 6.32 -7.34
C ILE A 30 -1.35 5.14 -6.42
N ASN A 31 -0.09 4.98 -6.00
CA ASN A 31 0.30 3.94 -5.05
C ASN A 31 -0.33 4.17 -3.67
N LEU A 32 -0.37 5.43 -3.22
CA LEU A 32 -0.96 5.81 -1.94
C LEU A 32 -2.48 5.60 -1.95
N ILE A 33 -3.15 5.95 -3.05
CA ILE A 33 -4.59 5.68 -3.26
C ILE A 33 -4.87 4.18 -3.22
N SER A 34 -4.03 3.34 -3.84
CA SER A 34 -4.22 1.88 -3.77
C SER A 34 -4.05 1.33 -2.36
N LEU A 35 -3.05 1.81 -1.61
CA LEU A 35 -2.84 1.43 -0.23
C LEU A 35 -4.03 1.81 0.65
N LEU A 36 -4.53 3.05 0.53
CA LEU A 36 -5.71 3.52 1.27
C LEU A 36 -6.98 2.78 0.83
N GLY A 37 -7.13 2.49 -0.45
CA GLY A 37 -8.24 1.70 -0.98
C GLY A 37 -8.27 0.29 -0.40
N GLY A 38 -7.10 -0.36 -0.29
CA GLY A 38 -6.97 -1.66 0.39
C GLY A 38 -7.36 -1.59 1.87
N PHE A 39 -6.90 -0.56 2.58
CA PHE A 39 -7.27 -0.33 3.98
C PHE A 39 -8.78 -0.14 4.17
N PHE A 40 -9.42 0.63 3.29
CA PHE A 40 -10.87 0.84 3.32
C PHE A 40 -11.64 -0.47 3.11
N ILE A 41 -11.21 -1.30 2.14
CA ILE A 41 -11.82 -2.60 1.88
C ILE A 41 -11.70 -3.52 3.09
N ALA A 42 -10.55 -3.57 3.76
CA ALA A 42 -10.38 -4.37 4.97
C ALA A 42 -11.38 -3.97 6.07
N ASN A 43 -11.53 -2.67 6.33
CA ASN A 43 -12.49 -2.19 7.34
C ASN A 43 -13.93 -2.54 6.95
N ALA A 44 -14.29 -2.41 5.66
CA ALA A 44 -15.60 -2.82 5.17
C ALA A 44 -15.82 -4.33 5.36
N LEU A 45 -14.83 -5.15 5.00
CA LEU A 45 -14.88 -6.60 5.17
C LEU A 45 -14.94 -7.00 6.65
N ALA A 46 -14.26 -6.28 7.55
CA ALA A 46 -14.28 -6.57 8.98
C ALA A 46 -15.68 -6.42 9.63
N THR A 47 -16.55 -5.60 9.03
CA THR A 47 -17.94 -5.44 9.50
C THR A 47 -18.84 -6.62 9.12
N LEU A 48 -18.51 -7.39 8.07
CA LEU A 48 -19.38 -8.45 7.56
C LEU A 48 -19.46 -9.68 8.50
N PRO A 49 -18.34 -10.25 9.01
CA PRO A 49 -18.40 -11.40 9.93
C PRO A 49 -18.95 -11.02 11.30
N SER A 50 -18.73 -9.77 11.72
CA SER A 50 -19.20 -9.26 13.01
C SER A 50 -20.72 -9.26 13.14
N GLN A 51 -21.45 -9.32 12.02
CA GLN A 51 -22.91 -9.35 12.02
C GLN A 51 -23.48 -10.78 12.22
N THR A 52 -22.73 -11.83 11.87
CA THR A 52 -23.21 -13.22 11.85
C THR A 52 -22.49 -14.15 12.83
N GLY A 53 -21.52 -13.65 13.60
CA GLY A 53 -20.94 -14.27 14.80
C GLY A 53 -20.05 -15.50 14.58
N ASP A 54 -20.53 -16.48 13.82
CA ASP A 54 -19.97 -17.84 13.80
C ASP A 54 -19.07 -18.14 12.59
N TRP A 55 -19.07 -17.27 11.57
CA TRP A 55 -18.38 -17.51 10.30
C TRP A 55 -16.94 -16.95 10.25
N SER A 56 -16.45 -16.38 11.35
CA SER A 56 -15.16 -15.69 11.42
C SER A 56 -13.97 -16.57 11.01
N VAL A 57 -13.94 -17.84 11.43
CA VAL A 57 -12.87 -18.80 11.09
C VAL A 57 -12.85 -19.09 9.58
N VAL A 58 -14.01 -19.32 8.97
CA VAL A 58 -14.12 -19.59 7.53
C VAL A 58 -13.68 -18.37 6.73
N VAL A 59 -14.12 -17.17 7.13
CA VAL A 59 -13.72 -15.92 6.47
C VAL A 59 -12.21 -15.69 6.56
N SER A 60 -11.59 -15.98 7.71
CA SER A 60 -10.14 -15.88 7.87
C SER A 60 -9.38 -16.82 6.93
N GLY A 61 -9.85 -18.06 6.77
CA GLY A 61 -9.25 -19.03 5.84
C GLY A 61 -9.35 -18.59 4.38
N VAL A 62 -10.49 -18.04 3.97
CA VAL A 62 -10.70 -17.49 2.62
C VAL A 62 -9.78 -16.29 2.39
N LEU A 63 -9.66 -15.38 3.37
CA LEU A 63 -8.75 -14.24 3.29
C LEU A 63 -7.30 -14.69 3.11
N VAL A 64 -6.82 -15.65 3.89
CA VAL A 64 -5.48 -16.20 3.76
C VAL A 64 -5.27 -16.80 2.36
N ALA A 65 -6.22 -17.60 1.85
CA ALA A 65 -6.15 -18.17 0.51
C ALA A 65 -6.05 -17.09 -0.59
N ILE A 66 -6.83 -15.99 -0.48
CA ILE A 66 -6.77 -14.87 -1.42
C ILE A 66 -5.41 -14.15 -1.33
N THR A 67 -4.89 -13.92 -0.12
CA THR A 67 -3.58 -13.24 0.04
C THR A 67 -2.44 -14.07 -0.53
N GLU A 68 -2.50 -15.39 -0.40
CA GLU A 68 -1.50 -16.31 -0.94
C GLU A 68 -1.60 -16.46 -2.46
N LEU A 69 -2.82 -16.53 -3.00
CA LEU A 69 -3.02 -16.49 -4.45
C LEU A 69 -2.46 -15.20 -5.05
N THR A 70 -2.69 -14.07 -4.38
CA THR A 70 -2.13 -12.77 -4.79
C THR A 70 -0.60 -12.78 -4.73
N SER A 71 0.00 -13.35 -3.68
CA SER A 71 1.45 -13.54 -3.58
C SER A 71 1.99 -14.30 -4.80
N LYS A 72 1.40 -15.46 -5.10
CA LYS A 72 1.83 -16.33 -6.18
C LYS A 72 1.78 -15.63 -7.53
N ILE A 73 0.72 -14.85 -7.78
CA ILE A 73 0.57 -14.05 -9.00
C ILE A 73 1.69 -13.01 -9.08
N VAL A 74 1.91 -12.24 -8.01
CA VAL A 74 2.96 -11.20 -7.96
C VAL A 74 4.35 -11.79 -8.22
N TYR A 75 4.70 -12.89 -7.54
CA TYR A 75 6.01 -13.52 -7.71
C TYR A 75 6.25 -14.04 -9.13
N LYS A 76 5.26 -14.73 -9.72
CA LYS A 76 5.36 -15.22 -11.11
C LYS A 76 5.60 -14.08 -12.10
N PHE A 77 4.96 -12.93 -11.89
CA PHE A 77 5.16 -11.78 -12.76
C PHE A 77 6.54 -11.12 -12.60
N TYR A 78 7.10 -11.09 -11.38
CA TYR A 78 8.46 -10.58 -11.15
C TYR A 78 9.52 -11.46 -11.85
N GLU A 79 9.33 -12.79 -11.82
CA GLU A 79 10.23 -13.74 -12.47
C GLU A 79 10.20 -13.61 -14.01
N THR A 80 9.03 -13.32 -14.59
CA THR A 80 8.84 -13.25 -16.05
C THR A 80 9.35 -11.92 -16.67
N LYS A 81 9.99 -11.02 -15.89
CA LYS A 81 10.48 -9.68 -16.32
C LYS A 81 9.49 -8.92 -17.22
N ASN A 82 8.20 -9.01 -16.90
CA ASN A 82 7.15 -8.47 -17.76
C ASN A 82 7.01 -6.95 -17.60
N LYS A 83 6.69 -6.24 -18.69
CA LYS A 83 6.61 -4.76 -18.75
C LYS A 83 5.52 -4.14 -17.86
N ASN A 84 4.58 -4.91 -17.32
CA ASN A 84 3.44 -4.41 -16.53
C ASN A 84 3.72 -4.28 -15.02
N LEU A 85 4.94 -3.88 -14.64
CA LEU A 85 5.33 -3.68 -13.23
C LEU A 85 4.41 -2.70 -12.48
N PHE A 86 3.80 -1.74 -13.19
CA PHE A 86 2.91 -0.74 -12.57
C PHE A 86 1.63 -1.35 -11.99
N ILE A 87 0.94 -2.23 -12.72
CA ILE A 87 -0.31 -2.85 -12.24
C ILE A 87 -0.01 -3.81 -11.09
N ILE A 88 1.09 -4.56 -11.18
CA ILE A 88 1.51 -5.51 -10.14
C ILE A 88 1.86 -4.77 -8.85
N THR A 89 2.61 -3.66 -8.94
CA THR A 89 2.93 -2.83 -7.78
C THR A 89 1.67 -2.21 -7.18
N TRP A 90 0.71 -1.79 -8.01
CA TRP A 90 -0.57 -1.28 -7.54
C TRP A 90 -1.41 -2.33 -6.81
N ILE A 91 -1.50 -3.56 -7.33
CA ILE A 91 -2.17 -4.69 -6.66
C ILE A 91 -1.46 -5.05 -5.35
N ASN A 92 -0.12 -5.05 -5.35
CA ASN A 92 0.65 -5.34 -4.16
C ASN A 92 0.46 -4.28 -3.06
N ASN A 93 0.44 -3.00 -3.42
CA ASN A 93 0.14 -1.91 -2.48
C ASN A 93 -1.26 -2.05 -1.88
N MET A 94 -2.24 -2.47 -2.68
CA MET A 94 -3.61 -2.71 -2.23
C MET A 94 -3.67 -3.88 -1.25
N LYS A 95 -2.96 -4.98 -1.55
CA LYS A 95 -2.80 -6.11 -0.64
C LYS A 95 -2.19 -5.70 0.70
N ILE A 96 -1.12 -4.89 0.68
CA ILE A 96 -0.50 -4.35 1.90
C ILE A 96 -1.50 -3.55 2.71
N GLY A 97 -2.30 -2.70 2.04
CA GLY A 97 -3.39 -1.94 2.68
C GLY A 97 -4.41 -2.83 3.37
N ILE A 98 -4.83 -3.93 2.71
CA ILE A 98 -5.80 -4.88 3.28
C ILE A 98 -5.24 -5.56 4.56
N ILE A 99 -4.01 -6.06 4.49
CA ILE A 99 -3.35 -6.71 5.65
C ILE A 99 -3.22 -5.72 6.80
N TYR A 100 -2.81 -4.48 6.50
CA TYR A 100 -2.68 -3.44 7.51
C TYR A 100 -4.02 -3.08 8.16
N GLY A 101 -5.11 -2.99 7.39
CA GLY A 101 -6.45 -2.73 7.92
C GLY A 101 -6.90 -3.80 8.92
N PHE A 102 -6.82 -5.09 8.53
CA PHE A 102 -7.17 -6.19 9.43
C PHE A 102 -6.29 -6.25 10.68
N PHE A 103 -5.00 -5.93 10.55
CA PHE A 103 -4.07 -5.88 11.68
C PHE A 103 -4.46 -4.80 12.69
N VAL A 104 -4.78 -3.59 12.20
CA VAL A 104 -5.25 -2.48 13.05
C VAL A 104 -6.59 -2.83 13.73
N ASP A 105 -7.53 -3.42 13.01
CA ASP A 105 -8.81 -3.83 13.59
C ASP A 105 -8.67 -4.95 14.62
N SER A 106 -7.74 -5.88 14.40
CA SER A 106 -7.43 -6.93 15.38
C SER A 106 -6.88 -6.35 16.69
N PHE A 107 -6.06 -5.28 16.62
CA PHE A 107 -5.61 -4.56 17.83
C PHE A 107 -6.76 -3.87 18.56
N LYS A 108 -7.72 -3.29 17.83
CA LYS A 108 -8.90 -2.65 18.44
C LYS A 108 -9.76 -3.64 19.23
N LEU A 109 -9.82 -4.89 18.78
CA LEU A 109 -10.62 -5.95 19.41
C LEU A 109 -9.86 -6.72 20.49
N GLY A 110 -8.52 -6.65 20.49
CA GLY A 110 -7.65 -7.33 21.43
C GLY A 110 -7.23 -6.51 22.67
N SER A 111 -7.69 -5.26 22.78
CA SER A 111 -7.49 -4.37 23.96
C SER A 111 -8.75 -4.29 24.81
#